data_AF-A0AAD5IUB9-F1
#
_entry.id   AF-A0AAD5IUB9-F1
#
_cell.length_a   1.000
_cell.length_b   1.000
_cell.length_c   1.000
_cell.angle_alpha   90.00
_cell.angle_beta   90.00
_cell.angle_gamma   90.00
#
_symmetry.space_group_name_H-M   'P 1'
#
loop_
_entity.id
_entity.type
_entity.pdbx_description
1 polymer ?
#
loop_
_entity_poly.entity_id
_entity_poly.type
_entity_poly.pdbx_seq_one_letter_code
_entity_poly.pdbx_strand_id
1 'polypeptide(L)'
;MYCSLSLLLMLLLLLLFSFPSILSVSATSIPPHAKKPPPPPSPPNKNLQPTNMLPSEAETLFRIMEIMSTDHTWRASYPNPCKPGSSWPGIECKPGTDNYLHVSRLDFGIKPNPSCKETATFPYQIFALPYLQSAFFFNCFTHSETTLSVSPDRLSNSSLQQLSLRSNPSLVGPIPPQISSLKFLQILTLSQNRLTGPIPVKIFSLSSLVHLDLSYNALTGTIPVQVGSLKSLEGLDLSYNSLTGIIPSTIGQLGMLQKLDLSSNLLSGTIPDSIEKLNSLFFMALSNNRLRGNFPKGLSKLQSLQYFIMDDNPMFIPLPIELGMLVKLQELRLANSGYSGSIPPSLSQLKNLSTLSLQNNRLIGEIPLGFGSLSHVYHLNLSRNLLVGVVPFNSSFLQRLGRNLDLSENPGLCLSPADAYSVKIGIGVGICGTNKNDLQLPISLLLLHTGRLVGLADTYLQSTFSEVGGTKF
;
A
#
# COMPACT_ATOMS: atom_id res chain seq x y z
N MET A 1 -2.71 -0.18 -23.46
CA MET A 1 -3.26 1.14 -23.07
C MET A 1 -4.20 1.12 -21.86
N TYR A 2 -4.35 0.01 -21.12
CA TYR A 2 -5.22 -0.08 -19.94
C TYR A 2 -4.49 -0.02 -18.58
N CYS A 3 -3.16 0.16 -18.57
CA CYS A 3 -2.36 0.21 -17.35
C CYS A 3 -2.24 1.63 -16.74
N SER A 4 -2.64 2.68 -17.47
CA SER A 4 -2.39 4.06 -17.04
C SER A 4 -3.48 4.65 -16.13
N LEU A 5 -4.72 4.16 -16.20
CA LEU A 5 -5.83 4.72 -15.41
C LEU A 5 -5.87 4.17 -13.97
N SER A 6 -5.49 2.90 -13.77
CA SER A 6 -5.37 2.28 -12.43
C SER A 6 -4.18 2.85 -11.65
N LEU A 7 -3.08 3.19 -12.33
CA LEU A 7 -1.93 3.85 -11.71
C LEU A 7 -2.26 5.30 -11.31
N LEU A 8 -3.05 6.01 -12.13
CA LEU A 8 -3.46 7.39 -11.85
C LEU A 8 -4.45 7.47 -10.66
N LEU A 9 -5.34 6.48 -10.50
CA LEU A 9 -6.26 6.40 -9.36
C LEU A 9 -5.54 6.01 -8.05
N MET A 10 -4.55 5.10 -8.13
CA MET A 10 -3.64 4.77 -7.01
C MET A 10 -2.75 5.97 -6.60
N LEU A 11 -2.25 6.74 -7.56
CA LEU A 11 -1.51 7.98 -7.29
C LEU A 11 -2.43 9.07 -6.71
N LEU A 12 -3.71 9.16 -7.11
CA LEU A 12 -4.67 10.09 -6.52
C LEU A 12 -5.03 9.71 -5.07
N LEU A 13 -5.16 8.41 -4.77
CA LEU A 13 -5.38 7.92 -3.41
C LEU A 13 -4.16 8.17 -2.51
N LEU A 14 -2.93 8.09 -3.03
CA LEU A 14 -1.71 8.47 -2.31
C LEU A 14 -1.56 9.99 -2.12
N LEU A 15 -2.21 10.81 -2.93
CA LEU A 15 -2.22 12.28 -2.82
C LEU A 15 -3.38 12.83 -1.97
N LEU A 16 -4.41 12.03 -1.69
CA LEU A 16 -5.58 12.41 -0.87
C LEU A 16 -5.37 12.23 0.65
N PHE A 17 -4.24 11.69 1.08
CA PHE A 17 -3.91 11.51 2.51
C PHE A 17 -2.81 12.47 2.99
N SER A 18 -3.01 13.75 2.72
CA SER A 18 -2.41 14.84 3.51
C SER A 18 -3.49 15.41 4.41
N PHE A 19 -3.66 14.82 5.60
CA PHE A 19 -4.57 15.39 6.60
C PHE A 19 -3.91 16.57 7.33
N PRO A 20 -4.63 17.69 7.51
CA PRO A 20 -4.13 18.86 8.22
C PRO A 20 -4.12 18.66 9.74
N SER A 21 -3.13 19.28 10.37
CA SER A 21 -2.92 19.38 11.81
C SER A 21 -4.15 19.94 12.54
N ILE A 22 -4.63 19.24 13.57
CA ILE A 22 -5.67 19.71 14.47
C ILE A 22 -5.04 20.70 15.47
N LEU A 23 -5.38 21.99 15.37
CA LEU A 23 -5.19 22.98 16.42
C LEU A 23 -6.56 23.37 16.99
N SER A 24 -6.76 23.09 18.27
CA SER A 24 -7.90 23.56 19.06
C SER A 24 -7.77 25.04 19.37
N VAL A 25 -8.81 25.84 19.12
CA VAL A 25 -8.95 27.20 19.67
C VAL A 25 -10.29 27.29 20.41
N SER A 26 -10.18 27.62 21.69
CA SER A 26 -11.28 27.89 22.61
C SER A 26 -11.82 29.31 22.41
N ALA A 27 -13.14 29.49 22.50
CA ALA A 27 -13.77 30.80 22.63
C ALA A 27 -14.36 30.95 24.03
N THR A 28 -13.96 32.02 24.74
CA THR A 28 -14.54 32.41 26.03
C THR A 28 -15.34 33.70 25.89
N SER A 29 -16.55 33.70 26.45
CA SER A 29 -17.42 34.87 26.65
C SER A 29 -17.10 35.61 27.95
N ILE A 30 -17.21 36.94 27.96
CA ILE A 30 -17.05 37.84 29.12
C ILE A 30 -18.42 38.40 29.54
N PRO A 31 -18.70 38.53 30.86
CA PRO A 31 -19.22 39.79 31.43
C PRO A 31 -18.61 40.11 32.84
N PRO A 32 -18.86 41.28 33.49
CA PRO A 32 -17.76 42.13 33.98
C PRO A 32 -17.75 42.44 35.49
N HIS A 33 -16.71 43.21 35.87
CA HIS A 33 -16.52 44.06 37.05
C HIS A 33 -16.22 43.43 38.43
N ALA A 34 -14.95 43.54 38.85
CA ALA A 34 -14.57 43.83 40.23
C ALA A 34 -13.23 44.58 40.31
N LYS A 35 -13.08 45.41 41.35
CA LYS A 35 -12.10 46.51 41.52
C LYS A 35 -10.62 46.09 41.61
N LYS A 36 -9.75 46.96 41.11
CA LYS A 36 -8.26 46.90 41.08
C LYS A 36 -7.61 46.78 42.47
N PRO A 37 -6.68 45.84 42.68
CA PRO A 37 -5.66 45.91 43.73
C PRO A 37 -4.37 46.61 43.24
N PRO A 38 -3.49 47.08 44.16
CA PRO A 38 -2.26 47.81 43.85
C PRO A 38 -1.21 46.92 43.14
N PRO A 39 -0.26 47.51 42.39
CA PRO A 39 0.64 46.74 41.54
C PRO A 39 1.63 45.93 42.40
N PRO A 40 1.80 44.62 42.14
CA PRO A 40 2.92 43.87 42.69
C PRO A 40 4.23 44.34 42.02
N PRO A 41 5.38 44.14 42.69
CA PRO A 41 6.69 44.48 42.13
C PRO A 41 6.86 43.78 40.78
N SER A 42 7.41 44.54 39.82
CA SER A 42 7.66 44.10 38.45
C SER A 42 8.29 42.69 38.42
N PRO A 43 7.72 41.73 37.66
CA PRO A 43 8.32 40.42 37.52
C PRO A 43 9.69 40.56 36.82
N PRO A 44 10.68 39.72 37.17
CA PRO A 44 11.90 39.63 36.39
C PRO A 44 11.51 39.27 34.94
N ASN A 45 12.14 39.96 34.01
CA ASN A 45 11.92 39.96 32.56
C ASN A 45 11.73 38.53 31.98
N LYS A 46 10.51 37.99 32.06
CA LYS A 46 10.10 36.74 31.41
C LYS A 46 9.54 37.11 30.04
N ASN A 47 10.38 37.00 29.02
CA ASN A 47 10.05 36.66 27.62
C ASN A 47 11.13 37.20 26.66
N LEU A 48 12.40 36.86 26.84
CA LEU A 48 13.27 36.78 25.66
C LEU A 48 13.01 35.43 25.00
N GLN A 49 12.09 35.42 24.02
CA GLN A 49 12.05 34.33 23.04
C GLN A 49 13.44 34.25 22.39
N PRO A 50 14.02 33.05 22.23
CA PRO A 50 15.30 32.91 21.58
C PRO A 50 15.20 33.42 20.14
N THR A 51 16.11 34.31 19.75
CA THR A 51 16.07 34.99 18.44
C THR A 51 17.04 34.41 17.43
N ASN A 52 17.98 33.58 17.88
CA ASN A 52 19.10 33.11 17.06
C ASN A 52 19.27 31.59 17.12
N MET A 53 19.77 31.04 16.02
CA MET A 53 20.24 29.66 15.92
C MET A 53 21.58 29.46 16.63
N LEU A 54 21.83 28.25 17.13
CA LEU A 54 23.15 27.85 17.59
C LEU A 54 24.17 27.83 16.42
N PRO A 55 25.31 28.54 16.48
CA PRO A 55 26.23 28.65 15.33
C PRO A 55 26.79 27.32 14.81
N SER A 56 27.07 26.36 15.69
CA SER A 56 27.56 25.03 15.29
C SER A 56 26.51 24.22 14.54
N GLU A 57 25.24 24.42 14.85
CA GLU A 57 24.14 23.78 14.15
C GLU A 57 23.93 24.42 12.78
N ALA A 58 24.06 25.75 12.68
CA ALA A 58 24.02 26.46 11.41
C ALA A 58 25.11 25.95 10.45
N GLU A 59 26.34 25.75 10.94
CA GLU A 59 27.42 25.15 10.16
C GLU A 59 27.11 23.71 9.72
N THR A 60 26.46 22.92 10.57
CA THR A 60 26.02 21.56 10.20
C THR A 60 24.96 21.61 9.10
N LEU A 61 24.00 22.52 9.22
CA LEU A 61 22.97 22.75 8.19
C LEU A 61 23.60 23.21 6.86
N PHE A 62 24.56 24.12 6.88
CA PHE A 62 25.23 24.57 5.67
C PHE A 62 26.00 23.45 4.97
N ARG A 63 26.65 22.54 5.73
CA ARG A 63 27.27 21.34 5.14
C ARG A 63 26.26 20.40 4.50
N ILE A 64 25.08 20.24 5.12
CA ILE A 64 23.98 19.50 4.49
C ILE A 64 23.57 20.18 3.18
N MET A 65 23.37 21.50 3.19
CA MET A 65 23.00 22.26 2.00
C MET A 65 24.05 22.18 0.89
N GLU A 66 25.34 22.21 1.22
CA GLU A 66 26.46 22.03 0.26
C GLU A 66 26.44 20.65 -0.41
N ILE A 67 26.05 19.60 0.33
CA ILE A 67 25.87 18.26 -0.22
C ILE A 67 24.62 18.20 -1.10
N MET A 68 23.54 18.85 -0.69
CA MET A 68 22.24 18.68 -1.33
C MET A 68 22.05 19.57 -2.54
N SER A 69 22.59 20.79 -2.56
CA SER A 69 22.16 21.80 -3.53
C SER A 69 23.34 22.57 -4.14
N THR A 70 23.10 23.15 -5.32
CA THR A 70 24.10 23.90 -6.11
C THR A 70 24.12 25.40 -5.84
N ASP A 71 23.08 25.96 -5.23
CA ASP A 71 22.92 27.42 -5.19
C ASP A 71 23.94 28.19 -4.34
N HIS A 72 24.56 27.73 -3.27
CA HIS A 72 25.57 28.46 -2.45
C HIS A 72 25.19 29.85 -1.89
N THR A 73 24.19 30.57 -2.40
CA THR A 73 23.85 31.93 -1.97
C THR A 73 23.17 31.95 -0.61
N TRP A 74 22.55 30.83 -0.18
CA TRP A 74 21.85 30.74 1.10
C TRP A 74 22.72 31.14 2.29
N ARG A 75 24.02 30.82 2.26
CA ARG A 75 24.93 31.14 3.36
C ARG A 75 25.10 32.65 3.54
N ALA A 76 25.05 33.41 2.45
CA ALA A 76 25.11 34.86 2.46
C ALA A 76 23.73 35.50 2.68
N SER A 77 22.69 34.96 2.05
CA SER A 77 21.32 35.48 2.13
C SER A 77 20.63 35.18 3.47
N TYR A 78 20.97 34.06 4.10
CA TYR A 78 20.36 33.55 5.32
C TYR A 78 21.44 33.05 6.31
N PRO A 79 22.29 33.95 6.85
CA PRO A 79 23.37 33.58 7.76
C PRO A 79 22.87 33.02 9.10
N ASN A 80 21.59 33.20 9.43
CA ASN A 80 20.93 32.64 10.60
C ASN A 80 19.57 32.03 10.19
N PRO A 81 19.57 30.79 9.67
CA PRO A 81 18.41 30.15 9.04
C PRO A 81 17.16 30.01 9.92
N CYS A 82 17.34 30.01 11.24
CA CYS A 82 16.24 29.90 12.20
C CYS A 82 15.76 31.26 12.74
N LYS A 83 16.46 32.37 12.47
CA LYS A 83 16.02 33.68 12.95
C LYS A 83 14.66 34.01 12.31
N PRO A 84 13.68 34.52 13.07
CA PRO A 84 12.38 34.93 12.53
C PRO A 84 12.54 35.87 11.33
N GLY A 85 11.92 35.52 10.21
CA GLY A 85 12.01 36.25 8.94
C GLY A 85 13.29 36.00 8.12
N SER A 86 14.17 35.09 8.56
CA SER A 86 15.44 34.73 7.90
C SER A 86 15.53 33.23 7.64
N SER A 87 14.47 32.64 7.09
CA SER A 87 14.43 31.23 6.69
C SER A 87 14.03 31.10 5.22
N TRP A 88 14.22 29.90 4.66
CA TRP A 88 13.78 29.56 3.31
C TRP A 88 12.80 28.37 3.36
N PRO A 89 12.02 28.12 2.29
CA PRO A 89 11.07 27.01 2.27
C PRO A 89 11.76 25.67 2.57
N GLY A 90 11.08 24.80 3.30
CA GLY A 90 11.61 23.46 3.65
C GLY A 90 12.49 23.43 4.90
N ILE A 91 12.60 24.54 5.66
CA ILE A 91 13.18 24.54 7.00
C ILE A 91 12.17 25.04 8.02
N GLU A 92 12.04 24.31 9.12
CA GLU A 92 11.32 24.79 10.31
C GLU A 92 12.23 24.72 11.52
N CYS A 93 12.17 25.74 12.36
CA CYS A 93 12.93 25.78 13.61
C CYS A 93 12.03 25.93 14.84
N LYS A 94 12.47 25.37 15.96
CA LYS A 94 11.77 25.44 17.26
C LYS A 94 12.72 25.84 18.38
N PRO A 95 12.23 26.51 19.44
CA PRO A 95 13.02 26.77 20.64
C PRO A 95 13.49 25.48 21.32
N GLY A 96 14.78 25.44 21.66
CA GLY A 96 15.38 24.41 22.51
C GLY A 96 15.35 24.77 23.99
N THR A 97 15.91 23.89 24.82
CA THR A 97 16.05 24.14 26.27
C THR A 97 17.23 25.05 26.62
N ASP A 98 18.08 25.37 25.65
CA ASP A 98 19.33 26.13 25.79
C ASP A 98 19.21 27.60 25.35
N ASN A 99 17.99 28.08 25.15
CA ASN A 99 17.69 29.44 24.67
C ASN A 99 18.24 29.74 23.26
N TYR A 100 18.35 28.71 22.41
CA TYR A 100 18.55 28.84 20.97
C TYR A 100 17.36 28.28 20.17
N LEU A 101 17.26 28.70 18.91
CA LEU A 101 16.39 28.06 17.93
C LEU A 101 17.17 26.92 17.24
N HIS A 102 16.52 25.78 17.04
CA HIS A 102 17.10 24.61 16.40
C HIS A 102 16.26 24.16 15.22
N VAL A 103 16.90 23.58 14.21
CA VAL A 103 16.24 22.96 13.07
C VAL A 103 15.45 21.75 13.57
N SER A 104 14.15 21.80 13.30
CA SER A 104 13.19 20.76 13.64
C SER A 104 12.69 20.00 12.42
N ARG A 105 12.75 20.61 11.22
CA ARG A 105 12.33 20.01 9.97
C ARG A 105 13.24 20.39 8.82
N LEU A 106 13.51 19.42 7.93
CA LEU A 106 14.19 19.62 6.65
C LEU A 106 13.40 18.93 5.52
N ASP A 107 13.09 19.67 4.45
CA ASP A 107 12.48 19.14 3.24
C ASP A 107 13.32 19.49 2.01
N PHE A 108 13.50 18.51 1.12
CA PHE A 108 14.24 18.65 -0.14
C PHE A 108 13.51 18.02 -1.32
N GLY A 109 13.69 18.62 -2.51
CA GLY A 109 13.38 18.02 -3.81
C GLY A 109 12.03 18.36 -4.45
N ILE A 110 11.08 18.92 -3.70
CA ILE A 110 9.79 19.39 -4.24
C ILE A 110 9.68 20.90 -4.04
N LYS A 111 9.38 21.65 -5.10
CA LYS A 111 9.10 23.10 -5.00
C LYS A 111 7.96 23.35 -4.00
N PRO A 112 8.08 24.34 -3.10
CA PRO A 112 9.08 25.41 -3.09
C PRO A 112 10.41 25.08 -2.35
N ASN A 113 10.59 23.87 -1.83
CA ASN A 113 11.77 23.47 -1.07
C ASN A 113 13.02 23.38 -1.97
N PRO A 114 14.25 23.43 -1.39
CA PRO A 114 15.49 23.37 -2.13
C PRO A 114 15.54 22.16 -3.08
N SER A 115 15.86 22.43 -4.34
CA SER A 115 16.15 21.38 -5.32
C SER A 115 17.46 20.69 -4.98
N CYS A 116 17.52 19.42 -5.34
CA CYS A 116 18.70 18.59 -5.17
C CYS A 116 19.58 18.63 -6.41
N LYS A 117 20.89 18.81 -6.24
CA LYS A 117 21.86 18.77 -7.33
C LYS A 117 22.06 17.34 -7.83
N GLU A 118 22.50 17.17 -9.07
CA GLU A 118 22.69 15.84 -9.67
C GLU A 118 23.69 14.96 -8.89
N THR A 119 24.70 15.58 -8.28
CA THR A 119 25.73 14.92 -7.47
C THR A 119 25.36 14.81 -5.98
N ALA A 120 24.12 15.09 -5.60
CA ALA A 120 23.67 14.97 -4.22
C ALA A 120 23.76 13.51 -3.76
N THR A 121 24.24 13.32 -2.53
CA THR A 121 24.33 12.02 -1.86
C THR A 121 23.67 12.13 -0.49
N PHE A 122 23.35 11.00 0.15
CA PHE A 122 22.66 11.01 1.43
C PHE A 122 23.48 11.76 2.51
N PRO A 123 22.96 12.87 3.08
CA PRO A 123 23.71 13.69 4.01
C PRO A 123 23.57 13.14 5.44
N TYR A 124 24.41 12.18 5.83
CA TYR A 124 24.37 11.55 7.16
C TYR A 124 24.48 12.56 8.33
N GLN A 125 24.96 13.78 8.07
CA GLN A 125 25.03 14.88 9.04
C GLN A 125 23.67 15.29 9.60
N ILE A 126 22.54 14.93 8.97
CA ILE A 126 21.21 15.16 9.57
C ILE A 126 21.08 14.52 10.96
N PHE A 127 21.78 13.41 11.20
CA PHE A 127 21.78 12.74 12.51
C PHE A 127 22.56 13.50 13.59
N ALA A 128 23.32 14.53 13.20
CA ALA A 128 24.01 15.42 14.14
C ALA A 128 23.15 16.61 14.58
N LEU A 129 21.98 16.84 13.96
CA LEU A 129 21.07 17.91 14.33
C LEU A 129 20.24 17.48 15.57
N PRO A 130 20.44 18.11 16.74
CA PRO A 130 19.96 17.58 18.01
C PRO A 130 18.45 17.61 18.20
N TYR A 131 17.75 18.53 17.52
CA TYR A 131 16.30 18.72 17.63
C TYR A 131 15.56 18.39 16.33
N LEU A 132 16.23 17.77 15.36
CA LEU A 132 15.59 17.39 14.10
C LEU A 132 14.51 16.34 14.38
N GLN A 133 13.26 16.69 14.05
CA GLN A 133 12.09 15.83 14.23
C GLN A 133 11.69 15.17 12.91
N SER A 134 11.86 15.86 11.78
CA SER A 134 11.51 15.32 10.48
C SER A 134 12.47 15.70 9.36
N ALA A 135 12.76 14.74 8.48
CA ALA A 135 13.61 14.94 7.32
C ALA A 135 13.03 14.24 6.09
N PHE A 136 12.90 14.97 4.99
CA PHE A 136 12.28 14.52 3.75
C PHE A 136 13.19 14.78 2.56
N PHE A 137 13.47 13.73 1.80
CA PHE A 137 14.26 13.78 0.57
C PHE A 137 13.47 13.07 -0.53
N PHE A 138 12.91 13.86 -1.44
CA PHE A 138 12.15 13.35 -2.57
C PHE A 138 12.91 13.58 -3.87
N ASN A 139 13.19 12.52 -4.63
CA ASN A 139 13.85 12.64 -5.94
C ASN A 139 15.16 13.45 -5.90
N CYS A 140 15.94 13.25 -4.84
CA CYS A 140 17.19 13.95 -4.58
C CYS A 140 18.43 13.20 -5.02
N PHE A 141 18.46 11.87 -4.87
CA PHE A 141 19.60 11.05 -5.26
C PHE A 141 19.28 10.36 -6.59
N THR A 142 19.65 11.03 -7.69
CA THR A 142 19.21 10.65 -9.05
C THR A 142 20.33 10.18 -9.98
N HIS A 143 21.58 10.59 -9.74
CA HIS A 143 22.72 10.25 -10.59
C HIS A 143 23.82 9.55 -9.79
N SER A 144 24.40 10.23 -8.79
CA SER A 144 25.45 9.65 -7.95
C SER A 144 24.90 8.58 -7.01
N GLU A 145 25.41 7.35 -7.13
CA GLU A 145 25.08 6.28 -6.19
C GLU A 145 25.43 6.67 -4.75
N THR A 146 24.50 6.41 -3.85
CA THR A 146 24.66 6.67 -2.42
C THR A 146 23.98 5.58 -1.61
N THR A 147 24.45 5.37 -0.39
CA THR A 147 23.90 4.39 0.54
C THR A 147 23.36 5.10 1.77
N LEU A 148 22.38 4.47 2.43
CA LEU A 148 21.91 4.95 3.71
C LEU A 148 22.99 4.69 4.77
N SER A 149 23.80 5.71 5.07
CA SER A 149 24.88 5.61 6.05
C SER A 149 24.43 6.12 7.41
N VAL A 150 24.49 5.25 8.43
CA VAL A 150 23.98 5.51 9.78
C VAL A 150 25.06 5.14 10.80
N SER A 151 25.69 6.13 11.43
CA SER A 151 26.75 5.92 12.42
C SER A 151 26.21 5.85 13.86
N PRO A 152 26.47 4.78 14.64
CA PRO A 152 25.92 4.57 15.99
C PRO A 152 26.17 5.72 16.97
N ASP A 153 27.35 6.34 16.92
CA ASP A 153 27.86 7.27 17.93
C ASP A 153 27.02 8.56 18.07
N ARG A 154 26.10 8.81 17.13
CA ARG A 154 25.31 10.05 17.06
C ARG A 154 23.80 9.85 17.21
N LEU A 155 23.33 8.62 17.44
CA LEU A 155 21.90 8.28 17.26
C LEU A 155 21.12 8.08 18.56
N SER A 156 21.79 7.82 19.69
CA SER A 156 21.10 7.50 20.95
C SER A 156 20.22 8.63 21.47
N ASN A 157 20.55 9.88 21.11
CA ASN A 157 19.85 11.09 21.54
C ASN A 157 19.06 11.76 20.40
N SER A 158 18.89 11.08 19.27
CA SER A 158 18.18 11.65 18.12
C SER A 158 16.69 11.85 18.44
N SER A 159 16.17 13.07 18.20
CA SER A 159 14.74 13.38 18.31
C SER A 159 13.92 13.02 17.08
N LEU A 160 14.52 12.32 16.11
CA LEU A 160 13.91 12.10 14.80
C LEU A 160 12.67 11.20 14.91
N GLN A 161 11.54 11.74 14.48
CA GLN A 161 10.24 11.09 14.45
C GLN A 161 9.86 10.66 13.04
N GLN A 162 10.34 11.37 12.01
CA GLN A 162 10.03 11.06 10.62
C GLN A 162 11.27 11.13 9.74
N LEU A 163 11.54 10.04 9.02
CA LEU A 163 12.56 10.00 7.98
C LEU A 163 11.92 9.48 6.70
N SER A 164 11.95 10.29 5.65
CA SER A 164 11.41 9.95 4.34
C SER A 164 12.45 10.11 3.25
N LEU A 165 12.89 9.00 2.68
CA LEU A 165 13.76 8.91 1.50
C LEU A 165 12.96 8.27 0.37
N ARG A 166 12.14 9.07 -0.33
CA ARG A 166 11.20 8.58 -1.33
C ARG A 166 11.66 8.91 -2.74
N SER A 167 11.51 7.96 -3.66
CA SER A 167 11.78 8.16 -5.09
C SER A 167 13.23 8.58 -5.36
N ASN A 168 14.22 8.01 -4.68
CA ASN A 168 15.64 8.30 -4.92
C ASN A 168 16.30 7.13 -5.67
N PRO A 169 16.30 7.13 -7.01
CA PRO A 169 16.70 5.96 -7.80
C PRO A 169 18.19 5.61 -7.68
N SER A 170 19.05 6.49 -7.19
CA SER A 170 20.47 6.21 -6.91
C SER A 170 20.76 5.87 -5.44
N LEU A 171 19.73 5.77 -4.59
CA LEU A 171 19.86 5.23 -3.24
C LEU A 171 19.88 3.69 -3.31
N VAL A 172 21.05 3.11 -3.11
CA VAL A 172 21.35 1.68 -3.32
C VAL A 172 21.85 1.01 -2.03
N GLY A 173 22.04 -0.30 -2.09
CA GLY A 173 22.62 -1.09 -1.01
C GLY A 173 21.61 -1.52 0.05
N PRO A 174 22.06 -2.19 1.12
CA PRO A 174 21.17 -2.70 2.16
C PRO A 174 20.69 -1.61 3.10
N ILE A 175 19.53 -1.82 3.72
CA ILE A 175 19.09 -0.99 4.85
C ILE A 175 20.04 -1.25 6.03
N PRO A 176 20.71 -0.23 6.61
CA PRO A 176 21.61 -0.43 7.73
C PRO A 176 20.82 -0.81 9.01
N PRO A 177 21.19 -1.89 9.72
CA PRO A 177 20.54 -2.25 10.98
C PRO A 177 20.59 -1.13 12.05
N GLN A 178 21.56 -0.23 11.96
CA GLN A 178 21.77 0.91 12.86
C GLN A 178 20.62 1.93 12.81
N ILE A 179 19.76 1.91 11.78
CA ILE A 179 18.55 2.75 11.75
C ILE A 179 17.62 2.48 12.96
N SER A 180 17.72 1.27 13.54
CA SER A 180 17.01 0.88 14.76
C SER A 180 17.41 1.66 16.02
N SER A 181 18.47 2.48 15.95
CA SER A 181 18.87 3.38 17.03
C SER A 181 17.99 4.62 17.13
N LEU A 182 17.19 4.95 16.10
CA LEU A 182 16.26 6.08 16.09
C LEU A 182 14.98 5.76 16.90
N LYS A 183 15.09 5.67 18.23
CA LYS A 183 14.03 5.11 19.10
C LYS A 183 12.68 5.85 19.07
N PHE A 184 12.69 7.13 18.68
CA PHE A 184 11.49 7.96 18.58
C PHE A 184 10.87 7.98 17.18
N LEU A 185 11.41 7.20 16.23
CA LEU A 185 10.91 7.17 14.86
C LEU A 185 9.49 6.60 14.83
N GLN A 186 8.57 7.41 14.30
CA GLN A 186 7.15 7.10 14.09
C GLN A 186 6.86 6.78 12.62
N ILE A 187 7.55 7.45 11.70
CA ILE A 187 7.36 7.27 10.26
C ILE A 187 8.71 7.00 9.61
N LEU A 188 8.84 5.84 8.97
CA LEU A 188 9.97 5.48 8.14
C LEU A 188 9.51 5.16 6.73
N THR A 189 9.88 6.00 5.77
CA THR A 189 9.62 5.79 4.35
C THR A 189 10.94 5.68 3.61
N LEU A 190 11.19 4.51 3.03
CA LEU A 190 12.34 4.21 2.17
C LEU A 190 11.88 3.71 0.80
N SER A 191 10.71 4.17 0.33
CA SER A 191 10.07 3.64 -0.87
C SER A 191 10.58 4.22 -2.18
N GLN A 192 10.45 3.43 -3.25
CA GLN A 192 10.84 3.79 -4.62
C GLN A 192 12.34 4.11 -4.73
N ASN A 193 13.18 3.24 -4.19
CA ASN A 193 14.64 3.30 -4.28
C ASN A 193 15.18 2.00 -4.92
N ARG A 194 16.49 1.77 -4.83
CA ARG A 194 17.13 0.52 -5.27
C ARG A 194 17.78 -0.22 -4.10
N LEU A 195 17.12 -0.20 -2.94
CA LEU A 195 17.62 -0.90 -1.75
C LEU A 195 17.57 -2.42 -1.97
N THR A 196 18.60 -3.12 -1.50
CA THR A 196 18.78 -4.57 -1.72
C THR A 196 18.95 -5.32 -0.41
N GLY A 197 18.97 -6.65 -0.49
CA GLY A 197 19.19 -7.52 0.67
C GLY A 197 17.97 -7.64 1.60
N PRO A 198 18.11 -8.33 2.74
CA PRO A 198 17.00 -8.59 3.64
C PRO A 198 16.61 -7.36 4.46
N ILE A 199 15.33 -7.31 4.87
CA ILE A 199 14.87 -6.34 5.88
C ILE A 199 15.60 -6.64 7.20
N PRO A 200 16.40 -5.69 7.75
CA PRO A 200 17.10 -5.92 9.01
C PRO A 200 16.12 -6.17 10.16
N VAL A 201 16.27 -7.32 10.84
CA VAL A 201 15.41 -7.71 11.96
C VAL A 201 15.33 -6.62 13.05
N LYS A 202 16.41 -5.87 13.25
CA LYS A 202 16.47 -4.80 14.26
C LYS A 202 15.48 -3.65 14.01
N ILE A 203 15.02 -3.42 12.77
CA ILE A 203 14.01 -2.37 12.47
C ILE A 203 12.73 -2.60 13.29
N PHE A 204 12.37 -3.86 13.51
CA PHE A 204 11.18 -4.23 14.28
C PHE A 204 11.31 -3.99 15.80
N SER A 205 12.43 -3.42 16.26
CA SER A 205 12.59 -2.92 17.63
C SER A 205 12.18 -1.45 17.80
N LEU A 206 11.83 -0.75 16.73
CA LEU A 206 11.34 0.63 16.74
C LEU A 206 9.87 0.68 17.17
N SER A 207 9.61 0.46 18.47
CA SER A 207 8.25 0.33 19.03
C SER A 207 7.34 1.55 18.83
N SER A 208 7.93 2.71 18.53
CA SER A 208 7.21 3.95 18.25
C SER A 208 6.70 4.06 16.80
N LEU A 209 7.09 3.14 15.91
CA LEU A 209 6.67 3.18 14.50
C LEU A 209 5.15 3.05 14.38
N VAL A 210 4.58 4.00 13.67
CA VAL A 210 3.19 4.07 13.23
C VAL A 210 3.08 3.72 11.74
N HIS A 211 4.06 4.15 10.94
CA HIS A 211 4.10 3.86 9.50
C HIS A 211 5.48 3.35 9.06
N LEU A 212 5.48 2.22 8.37
CA LEU A 212 6.67 1.65 7.74
C LEU A 212 6.37 1.37 6.26
N ASP A 213 7.03 2.13 5.39
CA ASP A 213 6.95 1.97 3.93
C ASP A 213 8.33 1.67 3.36
N LEU A 214 8.50 0.42 2.91
CA LEU A 214 9.70 -0.08 2.22
C LEU A 214 9.41 -0.49 0.77
N SER A 215 8.27 -0.05 0.23
CA SER A 215 7.77 -0.48 -1.07
C SER A 215 8.65 -0.07 -2.25
N TYR A 216 8.51 -0.74 -3.39
CA TYR A 216 9.24 -0.42 -4.62
C TYR A 216 10.76 -0.38 -4.41
N ASN A 217 11.32 -1.51 -3.99
CA ASN A 217 12.76 -1.73 -3.84
C ASN A 217 13.12 -3.12 -4.41
N ALA A 218 14.36 -3.57 -4.19
CA ALA A 218 14.83 -4.90 -4.51
C ALA A 218 15.14 -5.71 -3.23
N LEU A 219 14.33 -5.53 -2.17
CA LEU A 219 14.52 -6.23 -0.90
C LEU A 219 14.20 -7.73 -1.07
N THR A 220 15.02 -8.57 -0.45
CA THR A 220 14.95 -10.04 -0.55
C THR A 220 14.74 -10.69 0.83
N GLY A 221 14.73 -12.02 0.88
CA GLY A 221 14.55 -12.75 2.14
C GLY A 221 13.11 -12.73 2.64
N THR A 222 12.89 -13.17 3.88
CA THR A 222 11.55 -13.34 4.46
C THR A 222 11.10 -12.12 5.25
N ILE A 223 9.79 -11.93 5.43
CA ILE A 223 9.25 -11.02 6.46
C ILE A 223 9.54 -11.62 7.84
N PRO A 224 10.38 -10.99 8.69
CA PRO A 224 10.74 -11.58 9.99
C PRO A 224 9.56 -11.62 10.96
N VAL A 225 9.51 -12.66 11.81
CA VAL A 225 8.46 -12.82 12.82
C VAL A 225 8.41 -11.66 13.81
N GLN A 226 9.51 -10.95 13.99
CA GLN A 226 9.61 -9.75 14.83
C GLN A 226 8.73 -8.61 14.35
N VAL A 227 8.17 -8.65 13.13
CA VAL A 227 7.17 -7.67 12.66
C VAL A 227 6.05 -7.46 13.68
N GLY A 228 5.61 -8.52 14.36
CA GLY A 228 4.57 -8.45 15.38
C GLY A 228 4.93 -7.61 16.62
N SER A 229 6.18 -7.19 16.79
CA SER A 229 6.64 -6.34 17.89
C SER A 229 6.25 -4.87 17.73
N LEU A 230 5.90 -4.42 16.52
CA LEU A 230 5.53 -3.02 16.24
C LEU A 230 4.09 -2.72 16.66
N LYS A 231 3.82 -2.67 17.96
CA LYS A 231 2.45 -2.58 18.51
C LYS A 231 1.69 -1.31 18.14
N SER A 232 2.39 -0.23 17.81
CA SER A 232 1.83 1.06 17.41
C SER A 232 1.59 1.18 15.90
N LEU A 233 1.92 0.14 15.12
CA LEU A 233 1.90 0.23 13.66
C LEU A 233 0.48 0.26 13.11
N GLU A 234 0.20 1.30 12.34
CA GLU A 234 -1.07 1.53 11.63
C GLU A 234 -0.94 1.24 10.13
N GLY A 235 0.24 1.49 9.54
CA GLY A 235 0.51 1.24 8.13
C GLY A 235 1.77 0.44 7.89
N LEU A 236 1.64 -0.70 7.18
CA LEU A 236 2.76 -1.51 6.70
C LEU A 236 2.67 -1.68 5.18
N ASP A 237 3.67 -1.17 4.47
CA ASP A 237 3.80 -1.32 3.02
C ASP A 237 5.16 -1.93 2.66
N LEU A 238 5.13 -3.18 2.22
CA LEU A 238 6.30 -3.94 1.76
C LEU A 238 6.15 -4.34 0.28
N SER A 239 5.22 -3.70 -0.43
CA SER A 239 4.85 -4.07 -1.80
C SER A 239 5.99 -3.83 -2.80
N TYR A 240 5.91 -4.48 -3.97
CA TYR A 240 6.88 -4.31 -5.05
C TYR A 240 8.34 -4.53 -4.60
N ASN A 241 8.59 -5.72 -4.07
CA ASN A 241 9.92 -6.19 -3.66
C ASN A 241 10.14 -7.63 -4.16
N SER A 242 11.18 -8.30 -3.69
CA SER A 242 11.46 -9.72 -3.96
C SER A 242 11.43 -10.56 -2.68
N LEU A 243 10.53 -10.22 -1.74
CA LEU A 243 10.38 -10.93 -0.47
C LEU A 243 9.80 -12.33 -0.70
N THR A 244 10.33 -13.32 0.01
CA THR A 244 10.00 -14.74 -0.10
C THR A 244 9.48 -15.30 1.23
N GLY A 245 9.19 -16.61 1.28
CA GLY A 245 8.73 -17.28 2.50
C GLY A 245 7.24 -17.10 2.74
N ILE A 246 6.79 -17.20 3.99
CA ILE A 246 5.38 -17.09 4.37
C ILE A 246 5.07 -15.72 4.98
N ILE A 247 3.79 -15.35 5.00
CA ILE A 247 3.31 -14.26 5.86
C ILE A 247 3.35 -14.77 7.31
N PRO A 248 4.16 -14.18 8.21
CA PRO A 248 4.30 -14.68 9.57
C PRO A 248 3.00 -14.47 10.37
N SER A 249 2.62 -15.46 11.18
CA SER A 249 1.41 -15.37 12.02
C SER A 249 1.50 -14.27 13.09
N THR A 250 2.70 -13.78 13.39
CA THR A 250 2.90 -12.63 14.26
C THR A 250 2.36 -11.33 13.68
N ILE A 251 2.02 -11.27 12.39
CA ILE A 251 1.34 -10.11 11.79
C ILE A 251 0.00 -9.82 12.48
N GLY A 252 -0.68 -10.87 12.97
CA GLY A 252 -1.92 -10.73 13.76
C GLY A 252 -1.74 -10.10 15.13
N GLN A 253 -0.52 -9.76 15.53
CA GLN A 253 -0.24 -9.03 16.78
C GLN A 253 -0.22 -7.51 16.59
N LEU A 254 -0.35 -7.02 15.36
CA LEU A 254 -0.40 -5.60 15.01
C LEU A 254 -1.82 -5.04 15.21
N GLY A 255 -2.31 -5.00 16.46
CA GLY A 255 -3.71 -4.69 16.75
C GLY A 255 -4.21 -3.32 16.25
N MET A 256 -3.30 -2.38 15.99
CA MET A 256 -3.60 -1.05 15.45
C MET A 256 -3.53 -0.98 13.92
N LEU A 257 -3.17 -2.07 13.23
CA LEU A 257 -2.93 -2.04 11.80
C LEU A 257 -4.22 -1.73 11.02
N GLN A 258 -4.12 -0.72 10.16
CA GLN A 258 -5.20 -0.21 9.32
C GLN A 258 -4.94 -0.50 7.83
N LYS A 259 -3.68 -0.40 7.40
CA LYS A 259 -3.22 -0.70 6.04
C LYS A 259 -2.15 -1.79 6.04
N LEU A 260 -2.39 -2.85 5.27
CA LEU A 260 -1.41 -3.88 4.96
C LEU A 260 -1.28 -4.05 3.44
N ASP A 261 -0.10 -3.74 2.90
CA ASP A 261 0.24 -4.00 1.51
C ASP A 261 1.49 -4.86 1.39
N LEU A 262 1.31 -6.08 0.90
CA LEU A 262 2.37 -7.06 0.63
C LEU A 262 2.38 -7.47 -0.86
N SER A 263 1.67 -6.72 -1.71
CA SER A 263 1.48 -7.08 -3.11
C SER A 263 2.79 -7.06 -3.91
N SER A 264 2.84 -7.77 -5.03
CA SER A 264 4.01 -7.84 -5.93
C SER A 264 5.28 -8.26 -5.20
N ASN A 265 5.26 -9.47 -4.67
CA ASN A 265 6.40 -10.15 -4.03
C ASN A 265 6.41 -11.63 -4.45
N LEU A 266 7.23 -12.44 -3.79
CA LEU A 266 7.33 -13.89 -3.98
C LEU A 266 6.83 -14.65 -2.73
N LEU A 267 5.92 -14.06 -1.96
CA LEU A 267 5.38 -14.66 -0.74
C LEU A 267 4.56 -15.89 -1.09
N SER A 268 4.63 -16.91 -0.24
CA SER A 268 4.06 -18.23 -0.44
C SER A 268 3.34 -18.72 0.81
N GLY A 269 2.71 -19.91 0.72
CA GLY A 269 1.92 -20.45 1.82
C GLY A 269 0.52 -19.84 1.86
N THR A 270 -0.11 -19.83 3.03
CA THR A 270 -1.48 -19.35 3.23
C THR A 270 -1.50 -17.96 3.86
N ILE A 271 -2.67 -17.30 3.81
CA ILE A 271 -2.96 -16.20 4.74
C ILE A 271 -3.06 -16.80 6.15
N PRO A 272 -2.34 -16.29 7.17
CA PRO A 272 -2.38 -16.89 8.49
C PRO A 272 -3.70 -16.58 9.21
N ASP A 273 -4.27 -17.57 9.91
CA ASP A 273 -5.53 -17.45 10.68
C ASP A 273 -5.49 -16.27 11.69
N SER A 274 -4.30 -15.94 12.19
CA SER A 274 -4.07 -14.82 13.11
C SER A 274 -4.50 -13.45 12.56
N ILE A 275 -4.68 -13.32 11.24
CA ILE A 275 -5.15 -12.07 10.64
C ILE A 275 -6.51 -11.64 11.18
N GLU A 276 -7.30 -12.59 11.69
CA GLU A 276 -8.59 -12.34 12.34
C GLU A 276 -8.54 -11.37 13.53
N LYS A 277 -7.34 -11.10 14.07
CA LYS A 277 -7.10 -10.19 15.19
C LYS A 277 -6.93 -8.72 14.76
N LEU A 278 -6.83 -8.45 13.45
CA LEU A 278 -6.61 -7.12 12.90
C LEU A 278 -7.94 -6.36 12.73
N ASN A 279 -8.59 -6.04 13.84
CA ASN A 279 -9.93 -5.46 13.86
C ASN A 279 -10.03 -4.06 13.22
N SER A 280 -8.91 -3.33 13.17
CA SER A 280 -8.82 -1.99 12.57
C SER A 280 -8.46 -2.00 11.07
N LEU A 281 -8.19 -3.18 10.50
CA LEU A 281 -7.71 -3.30 9.13
C LEU A 281 -8.81 -2.93 8.14
N PHE A 282 -8.60 -1.87 7.37
CA PHE A 282 -9.52 -1.44 6.33
C PHE A 282 -8.97 -1.69 4.91
N PHE A 283 -7.66 -1.78 4.74
CA PHE A 283 -7.00 -2.03 3.46
C PHE A 283 -6.06 -3.23 3.54
N MET A 284 -6.31 -4.24 2.71
CA MET A 284 -5.46 -5.42 2.54
C MET A 284 -5.19 -5.68 1.07
N ALA A 285 -3.91 -5.55 0.67
CA ALA A 285 -3.44 -5.89 -0.66
C ALA A 285 -2.37 -6.98 -0.60
N LEU A 286 -2.62 -8.10 -1.29
CA LEU A 286 -1.80 -9.30 -1.34
C LEU A 286 -1.55 -9.79 -2.77
N SER A 287 -1.99 -9.03 -3.78
CA SER A 287 -1.94 -9.43 -5.19
C SER A 287 -0.53 -9.77 -5.68
N ASN A 288 -0.44 -10.57 -6.74
CA ASN A 288 0.83 -10.89 -7.41
C ASN A 288 1.86 -11.48 -6.45
N ASN A 289 1.50 -12.63 -5.88
CA ASN A 289 2.33 -13.45 -4.99
C ASN A 289 2.14 -14.93 -5.37
N ARG A 290 2.67 -15.83 -4.55
CA ARG A 290 2.53 -17.30 -4.67
C ARG A 290 1.65 -17.86 -3.54
N LEU A 291 0.69 -17.08 -3.05
CA LEU A 291 -0.22 -17.50 -1.99
C LEU A 291 -1.18 -18.58 -2.50
N ARG A 292 -1.50 -19.53 -1.63
CA ARG A 292 -2.32 -20.71 -1.93
C ARG A 292 -3.05 -21.19 -0.68
N GLY A 293 -3.93 -22.18 -0.86
CA GLY A 293 -4.68 -22.79 0.24
C GLY A 293 -5.87 -21.96 0.70
N ASN A 294 -6.50 -22.38 1.79
CA ASN A 294 -7.77 -21.82 2.24
C ASN A 294 -7.64 -20.40 2.79
N PHE A 295 -8.71 -19.61 2.64
CA PHE A 295 -8.89 -18.38 3.39
C PHE A 295 -8.87 -18.63 4.91
N PRO A 296 -8.49 -17.64 5.73
CA PRO A 296 -8.39 -17.80 7.17
C PRO A 296 -9.78 -18.04 7.79
N LYS A 297 -9.87 -18.91 8.79
CA LYS A 297 -11.14 -19.27 9.45
C LYS A 297 -11.87 -18.06 10.04
N GLY A 298 -11.11 -17.08 10.51
CA GLY A 298 -11.61 -15.84 11.08
C GLY A 298 -11.78 -14.70 10.07
N LEU A 299 -11.85 -14.97 8.76
CA LEU A 299 -12.03 -13.93 7.73
C LEU A 299 -13.19 -12.99 8.06
N SER A 300 -14.32 -13.55 8.49
CA SER A 300 -15.52 -12.81 8.88
C SER A 300 -15.32 -11.88 10.08
N LYS A 301 -14.22 -11.94 10.83
CA LYS A 301 -13.93 -11.01 11.94
C LYS A 301 -13.37 -9.67 11.47
N LEU A 302 -12.93 -9.55 10.20
CA LEU A 302 -12.36 -8.32 9.63
C LEU A 302 -13.44 -7.28 9.29
N GLN A 303 -14.24 -6.89 10.28
CA GLN A 303 -15.43 -6.05 10.12
C GLN A 303 -15.15 -4.59 9.71
N SER A 304 -13.88 -4.18 9.69
CA SER A 304 -13.44 -2.86 9.20
C SER A 304 -12.99 -2.88 7.74
N LEU A 305 -12.87 -4.07 7.12
CA LEU A 305 -12.27 -4.23 5.80
C LEU A 305 -13.11 -3.57 4.71
N GLN A 306 -12.47 -2.70 3.93
CA GLN A 306 -13.07 -1.95 2.83
C GLN A 306 -12.45 -2.34 1.49
N TYR A 307 -11.14 -2.61 1.47
CA TYR A 307 -10.41 -2.98 0.27
C TYR A 307 -9.73 -4.33 0.50
N PHE A 308 -10.13 -5.34 -0.28
CA PHE A 308 -9.48 -6.64 -0.28
C PHE A 308 -9.06 -7.01 -1.70
N ILE A 309 -7.74 -6.91 -1.95
CA ILE A 309 -7.14 -7.02 -3.27
C ILE A 309 -6.12 -8.17 -3.26
N MET A 310 -6.44 -9.27 -3.94
CA MET A 310 -5.66 -10.51 -3.93
C MET A 310 -5.66 -11.17 -5.32
N ASP A 311 -5.66 -10.35 -6.37
CA ASP A 311 -5.48 -10.83 -7.74
C ASP A 311 -4.16 -11.61 -7.90
N ASP A 312 -4.05 -12.43 -8.92
CA ASP A 312 -2.78 -13.04 -9.34
C ASP A 312 -2.10 -13.86 -8.21
N ASN A 313 -2.87 -14.74 -7.56
CA ASN A 313 -2.34 -15.74 -6.61
C ASN A 313 -2.85 -17.14 -6.95
N PRO A 314 -2.02 -18.19 -6.94
CA PRO A 314 -2.42 -19.56 -7.29
C PRO A 314 -3.28 -20.24 -6.20
N MET A 315 -4.50 -19.74 -5.99
CA MET A 315 -5.39 -20.13 -4.89
C MET A 315 -6.07 -21.48 -5.13
N PHE A 316 -6.64 -21.69 -6.32
CA PHE A 316 -7.24 -22.97 -6.75
C PHE A 316 -8.30 -23.58 -5.79
N ILE A 317 -9.05 -22.73 -5.09
CA ILE A 317 -10.07 -23.12 -4.12
C ILE A 317 -11.42 -22.45 -4.42
N PRO A 318 -12.53 -22.90 -3.81
CA PRO A 318 -13.78 -22.16 -3.85
C PRO A 318 -13.70 -20.82 -3.11
N LEU A 319 -14.57 -19.88 -3.51
CA LEU A 319 -14.78 -18.64 -2.75
C LEU A 319 -15.55 -18.95 -1.45
N PRO A 320 -15.06 -18.50 -0.27
CA PRO A 320 -15.73 -18.75 1.00
C PRO A 320 -16.98 -17.87 1.16
N ILE A 321 -18.02 -18.42 1.80
CA ILE A 321 -19.29 -17.71 2.03
C ILE A 321 -19.11 -16.51 2.96
N GLU A 322 -18.10 -16.57 3.83
CA GLU A 322 -17.70 -15.56 4.82
C GLU A 322 -17.32 -14.22 4.18
N LEU A 323 -16.92 -14.19 2.90
CA LEU A 323 -16.69 -12.93 2.17
C LEU A 323 -17.94 -12.03 2.18
N GLY A 324 -19.14 -12.63 2.12
CA GLY A 324 -20.41 -11.91 2.19
C GLY A 324 -20.72 -11.30 3.56
N MET A 325 -19.95 -11.63 4.61
CA MET A 325 -20.09 -11.07 5.96
C MET A 325 -19.29 -9.78 6.17
N LEU A 326 -18.45 -9.40 5.20
CA LEU A 326 -17.60 -8.21 5.27
C LEU A 326 -18.33 -6.98 4.72
N VAL A 327 -19.41 -6.60 5.39
CA VAL A 327 -20.41 -5.63 4.88
C VAL A 327 -19.87 -4.23 4.57
N LYS A 328 -18.68 -3.88 5.05
CA LYS A 328 -18.00 -2.62 4.74
C LYS A 328 -17.19 -2.65 3.44
N LEU A 329 -17.03 -3.82 2.79
CA LEU A 329 -16.28 -3.95 1.55
C LEU A 329 -16.81 -3.00 0.48
N GLN A 330 -15.88 -2.24 -0.10
CA GLN A 330 -16.05 -1.36 -1.24
C GLN A 330 -15.39 -1.97 -2.48
N GLU A 331 -14.24 -2.62 -2.30
CA GLU A 331 -13.49 -3.24 -3.40
C GLU A 331 -13.09 -4.66 -3.05
N LEU A 332 -13.51 -5.60 -3.88
CA LEU A 332 -13.11 -7.00 -3.81
C LEU A 332 -12.51 -7.43 -5.15
N ARG A 333 -11.22 -7.72 -5.16
CA ARG A 333 -10.47 -8.12 -6.36
C ARG A 333 -9.78 -9.45 -6.14
N LEU A 334 -10.23 -10.45 -6.89
CA LEU A 334 -9.85 -11.86 -6.76
C LEU A 334 -9.61 -12.48 -8.15
N ALA A 335 -9.18 -11.68 -9.12
CA ALA A 335 -8.98 -12.10 -10.50
C ALA A 335 -7.75 -13.01 -10.64
N ASN A 336 -7.72 -13.78 -11.73
CA ASN A 336 -6.54 -14.56 -12.13
C ASN A 336 -5.95 -15.44 -11.02
N SER A 337 -6.80 -16.15 -10.28
CA SER A 337 -6.37 -16.88 -9.08
C SER A 337 -6.84 -18.35 -9.04
N GLY A 338 -7.53 -18.80 -10.08
CA GLY A 338 -8.02 -20.17 -10.22
C GLY A 338 -9.17 -20.51 -9.27
N TYR A 339 -9.89 -19.52 -8.73
CA TYR A 339 -11.04 -19.77 -7.86
C TYR A 339 -12.09 -20.62 -8.58
N SER A 340 -12.67 -21.60 -7.90
CA SER A 340 -13.59 -22.59 -8.46
C SER A 340 -14.94 -22.61 -7.73
N GLY A 341 -15.84 -23.50 -8.15
CA GLY A 341 -17.18 -23.58 -7.58
C GLY A 341 -18.08 -22.41 -8.00
N SER A 342 -19.24 -22.28 -7.35
CA SER A 342 -20.18 -21.20 -7.62
C SER A 342 -19.79 -19.91 -6.89
N ILE A 343 -20.23 -18.78 -7.44
CA ILE A 343 -20.15 -17.48 -6.76
C ILE A 343 -21.08 -17.52 -5.53
N PRO A 344 -20.58 -17.31 -4.30
CA PRO A 344 -21.43 -17.37 -3.11
C PRO A 344 -22.55 -16.31 -3.16
N PRO A 345 -23.83 -16.71 -3.00
CA PRO A 345 -24.95 -15.76 -3.00
C PRO A 345 -24.85 -14.70 -1.89
N SER A 346 -24.13 -15.00 -0.80
CA SER A 346 -23.85 -14.08 0.30
C SER A 346 -23.13 -12.80 -0.14
N LEU A 347 -22.40 -12.81 -1.27
CA LEU A 347 -21.79 -11.60 -1.83
C LEU A 347 -22.83 -10.52 -2.20
N SER A 348 -24.10 -10.89 -2.38
CA SER A 348 -25.22 -9.95 -2.58
C SER A 348 -25.51 -9.06 -1.36
N GLN A 349 -24.94 -9.39 -0.19
CA GLN A 349 -25.07 -8.62 1.05
C GLN A 349 -24.10 -7.43 1.11
N LEU A 350 -23.11 -7.36 0.22
CA LEU A 350 -22.08 -6.30 0.21
C LEU A 350 -22.64 -5.01 -0.40
N LYS A 351 -23.53 -4.32 0.32
CA LYS A 351 -24.25 -3.14 -0.21
C LYS A 351 -23.37 -1.93 -0.48
N ASN A 352 -22.17 -1.88 0.09
CA ASN A 352 -21.18 -0.82 -0.14
C ASN A 352 -20.22 -1.12 -1.29
N LEU A 353 -20.32 -2.30 -1.91
CA LEU A 353 -19.40 -2.73 -2.96
C LEU A 353 -19.52 -1.81 -4.18
N SER A 354 -18.41 -1.20 -4.56
CA SER A 354 -18.27 -0.39 -5.78
C SER A 354 -17.54 -1.16 -6.89
N THR A 355 -16.60 -2.04 -6.51
CA THR A 355 -15.79 -2.82 -7.45
C THR A 355 -15.80 -4.30 -7.06
N LEU A 356 -16.20 -5.15 -8.00
CA LEU A 356 -16.07 -6.61 -7.92
C LEU A 356 -15.36 -7.14 -9.16
N SER A 357 -14.20 -7.75 -8.96
CA SER A 357 -13.38 -8.34 -10.03
C SER A 357 -13.12 -9.81 -9.72
N LEU A 358 -13.75 -10.70 -10.48
CA LEU A 358 -13.61 -12.16 -10.40
C LEU A 358 -13.16 -12.78 -11.73
N GLN A 359 -12.67 -11.96 -12.67
CA GLN A 359 -12.32 -12.42 -14.01
C GLN A 359 -11.14 -13.39 -14.02
N ASN A 360 -11.06 -14.20 -15.08
CA ASN A 360 -9.99 -15.16 -15.30
C ASN A 360 -9.87 -16.19 -14.15
N ASN A 361 -10.98 -16.81 -13.80
CA ASN A 361 -11.06 -17.87 -12.79
C ASN A 361 -11.74 -19.12 -13.39
N ARG A 362 -12.10 -20.08 -12.54
CA ARG A 362 -12.78 -21.33 -12.90
C ARG A 362 -14.18 -21.39 -12.27
N LEU A 363 -14.83 -20.24 -12.11
CA LEU A 363 -16.14 -20.13 -11.47
C LEU A 363 -17.22 -20.74 -12.37
N ILE A 364 -18.11 -21.54 -11.78
CA ILE A 364 -19.20 -22.24 -12.46
C ILE A 364 -20.56 -21.81 -11.91
N GLY A 365 -21.64 -22.31 -12.53
CA GLY A 365 -23.00 -22.04 -12.09
C GLY A 365 -23.50 -20.66 -12.51
N GLU A 366 -24.62 -20.26 -11.95
CA GLU A 366 -25.30 -19.01 -12.31
C GLU A 366 -24.75 -17.81 -11.53
N ILE A 367 -24.88 -16.61 -12.11
CA ILE A 367 -24.66 -15.36 -11.39
C ILE A 367 -25.78 -15.24 -10.34
N PRO A 368 -25.47 -14.98 -9.04
CA PRO A 368 -26.51 -14.88 -8.02
C PRO A 368 -27.54 -13.79 -8.32
N LEU A 369 -28.83 -14.12 -8.24
CA LEU A 369 -29.94 -13.18 -8.50
C LEU A 369 -29.83 -11.88 -7.69
N GLY A 370 -29.31 -11.98 -6.46
CA GLY A 370 -29.12 -10.83 -5.57
C GLY A 370 -28.13 -9.78 -6.09
N PHE A 371 -27.28 -10.07 -7.08
CA PHE A 371 -26.32 -9.10 -7.63
C PHE A 371 -27.03 -7.93 -8.32
N GLY A 372 -28.23 -8.14 -8.86
CA GLY A 372 -29.06 -7.05 -9.41
C GLY A 372 -29.46 -5.98 -8.37
N SER A 373 -29.35 -6.29 -7.08
CA SER A 373 -29.63 -5.37 -5.97
C SER A 373 -28.41 -4.58 -5.47
N LEU A 374 -27.22 -4.76 -6.08
CA LEU A 374 -26.00 -4.06 -5.69
C LEU A 374 -25.97 -2.64 -6.28
N SER A 375 -26.63 -1.71 -5.59
CA SER A 375 -26.87 -0.34 -6.06
C SER A 375 -25.64 0.56 -6.13
N HIS A 376 -24.55 0.22 -5.42
CA HIS A 376 -23.30 1.01 -5.42
C HIS A 376 -22.24 0.46 -6.38
N VAL A 377 -22.44 -0.73 -6.96
CA VAL A 377 -21.46 -1.33 -7.88
C VAL A 377 -21.34 -0.46 -9.11
N TYR A 378 -20.11 0.01 -9.35
CA TYR A 378 -19.70 0.76 -10.51
C TYR A 378 -18.93 -0.13 -11.49
N HIS A 379 -18.09 -1.05 -10.99
CA HIS A 379 -17.30 -1.99 -11.79
C HIS A 379 -17.62 -3.44 -11.41
N LEU A 380 -18.05 -4.24 -12.39
CA LEU A 380 -18.32 -5.66 -12.24
C LEU A 380 -17.66 -6.42 -13.38
N ASN A 381 -16.64 -7.20 -13.07
CA ASN A 381 -15.96 -8.03 -14.06
C ASN A 381 -16.03 -9.51 -13.65
N LEU A 382 -16.75 -10.30 -14.44
CA LEU A 382 -16.91 -11.75 -14.29
C LEU A 382 -16.40 -12.50 -15.53
N SER A 383 -15.70 -11.83 -16.44
CA SER A 383 -15.28 -12.43 -17.71
C SER A 383 -14.29 -13.57 -17.52
N ARG A 384 -14.14 -14.42 -18.54
CA ARG A 384 -13.19 -15.55 -18.53
C ARG A 384 -13.43 -16.49 -17.34
N ASN A 385 -14.63 -17.02 -17.27
CA ASN A 385 -15.04 -18.04 -16.31
C ASN A 385 -15.85 -19.13 -17.04
N LEU A 386 -16.47 -20.02 -16.28
CA LEU A 386 -17.34 -21.09 -16.77
C LEU A 386 -18.78 -20.86 -16.31
N LEU A 387 -19.20 -19.60 -16.18
CA LEU A 387 -20.54 -19.23 -15.72
C LEU A 387 -21.58 -19.62 -16.77
N VAL A 388 -22.76 -20.00 -16.28
CA VAL A 388 -23.89 -20.46 -17.10
C VAL A 388 -25.18 -19.76 -16.73
N GLY A 389 -26.21 -19.92 -17.55
CA GLY A 389 -27.57 -19.47 -17.26
C GLY A 389 -27.88 -18.08 -17.81
N VAL A 390 -28.99 -17.51 -17.35
CA VAL A 390 -29.47 -16.20 -17.79
C VAL A 390 -28.88 -15.10 -16.91
N VAL A 391 -28.36 -14.04 -17.51
CA VAL A 391 -27.85 -12.86 -16.79
C VAL A 391 -28.98 -12.23 -15.96
N PRO A 392 -28.85 -12.12 -14.62
CA PRO A 392 -29.95 -11.73 -13.74
C PRO A 392 -30.06 -10.20 -13.53
N PHE A 393 -29.68 -9.42 -14.54
CA PHE A 393 -29.64 -7.96 -14.47
C PHE A 393 -30.73 -7.36 -15.34
N ASN A 394 -31.53 -6.48 -14.76
CA ASN A 394 -32.52 -5.72 -15.51
C ASN A 394 -31.87 -4.63 -16.37
N SER A 395 -32.65 -4.08 -17.31
CA SER A 395 -32.24 -3.00 -18.21
C SER A 395 -31.60 -1.80 -17.50
N SER A 396 -32.11 -1.38 -16.34
CA SER A 396 -31.56 -0.23 -15.60
C SER A 396 -30.19 -0.53 -15.00
N PHE A 397 -29.98 -1.72 -14.46
CA PHE A 397 -28.68 -2.16 -13.96
C PHE A 397 -27.65 -2.24 -15.10
N LEU A 398 -28.03 -2.86 -16.23
CA LEU A 398 -27.16 -3.00 -17.40
C LEU A 398 -26.77 -1.63 -17.98
N GLN A 399 -27.71 -0.71 -18.10
CA GLN A 399 -27.44 0.65 -18.59
C GLN A 399 -26.54 1.44 -17.64
N ARG A 400 -26.76 1.32 -16.31
CA ARG A 400 -25.96 2.00 -15.29
C ARG A 400 -24.50 1.59 -15.33
N LEU A 401 -24.20 0.28 -15.42
CA LEU A 401 -22.83 -0.20 -15.45
C LEU A 401 -22.18 0.01 -16.83
N GLY A 402 -22.92 -0.19 -17.93
CA GLY A 402 -22.44 0.01 -19.28
C GLY A 402 -21.10 -0.69 -19.54
N ARG A 403 -20.06 0.08 -19.88
CA ARG A 403 -18.69 -0.44 -20.15
C ARG A 403 -17.96 -0.98 -18.92
N ASN A 404 -18.47 -0.71 -17.72
CA ASN A 404 -17.88 -1.22 -16.49
C ASN A 404 -18.44 -2.60 -16.09
N LEU A 405 -19.34 -3.18 -16.91
CA LEU A 405 -19.77 -4.56 -16.81
C LEU A 405 -19.08 -5.39 -17.91
N ASP A 406 -18.34 -6.42 -17.51
CA ASP A 406 -17.73 -7.37 -18.43
C ASP A 406 -18.10 -8.81 -18.02
N LEU A 407 -18.86 -9.46 -18.90
CA LEU A 407 -19.30 -10.86 -18.77
C LEU A 407 -18.72 -11.74 -19.89
N SER A 408 -17.81 -11.20 -20.70
CA SER A 408 -17.27 -11.87 -21.88
C SER A 408 -16.59 -13.20 -21.55
N GLU A 409 -16.44 -14.06 -22.57
CA GLU A 409 -15.72 -15.32 -22.43
C GLU A 409 -16.31 -16.24 -21.33
N ASN A 410 -17.65 -16.23 -21.19
CA ASN A 410 -18.44 -17.21 -20.43
C ASN A 410 -19.41 -17.93 -21.39
N PRO A 411 -19.06 -19.11 -21.93
CA PRO A 411 -19.79 -19.71 -23.05
C PRO A 411 -21.22 -20.15 -22.73
N GLY A 412 -21.55 -20.41 -21.46
CA GLY A 412 -22.89 -20.82 -21.06
C GLY A 412 -23.79 -19.67 -20.59
N LEU A 413 -23.31 -18.42 -20.62
CA LEU A 413 -24.01 -17.25 -20.11
C LEU A 413 -24.67 -16.48 -21.25
N CYS A 414 -25.95 -16.12 -21.09
CA CYS A 414 -26.70 -15.41 -22.12
C CYS A 414 -27.65 -14.35 -21.54
N LEU A 415 -27.97 -13.33 -22.34
CA LEU A 415 -28.97 -12.31 -22.03
C LEU A 415 -30.38 -12.79 -22.38
N SER A 416 -31.35 -12.40 -21.55
CA SER A 416 -32.76 -12.56 -21.90
C SER A 416 -33.08 -11.75 -23.17
N PRO A 417 -33.99 -12.22 -24.05
CA PRO A 417 -34.42 -11.45 -25.22
C PRO A 417 -35.00 -10.07 -24.88
N ALA A 418 -35.68 -9.94 -23.73
CA ALA A 418 -36.24 -8.67 -23.29
C ALA A 418 -35.16 -7.65 -22.92
N ASP A 419 -34.06 -8.10 -22.30
CA ASP A 419 -32.97 -7.22 -21.85
C ASP A 419 -31.98 -6.91 -22.97
N ALA A 420 -31.88 -7.77 -23.99
CA ALA A 420 -30.96 -7.61 -25.12
C ALA A 420 -31.16 -6.29 -25.89
N TYR A 421 -32.41 -5.82 -26.03
CA TYR A 421 -32.71 -4.54 -26.68
C TYR A 421 -32.27 -3.32 -25.87
N SER A 422 -32.03 -3.50 -24.57
CA SER A 422 -31.66 -2.43 -23.62
C SER A 422 -30.18 -2.08 -23.67
N VAL A 423 -29.36 -2.96 -24.25
CA VAL A 423 -27.90 -2.95 -24.16
C VAL A 423 -27.30 -2.52 -25.50
N LYS A 424 -26.95 -1.23 -25.63
CA LYS A 424 -26.22 -0.71 -26.81
C LYS A 424 -24.71 -0.99 -26.79
N ILE A 425 -24.20 -1.44 -25.65
CA ILE A 425 -22.77 -1.63 -25.38
C ILE A 425 -22.56 -3.14 -25.22
N GLY A 426 -21.73 -3.76 -26.07
CA GLY A 426 -21.48 -5.20 -25.95
C GLY A 426 -20.90 -5.55 -24.57
N ILE A 427 -21.68 -6.26 -23.75
CA ILE A 427 -21.26 -6.79 -22.44
C ILE A 427 -20.61 -8.18 -22.52
N GLY A 428 -20.38 -8.67 -23.76
CA GLY A 428 -19.61 -9.88 -24.02
C GLY A 428 -20.39 -11.20 -24.09
N VAL A 429 -21.72 -11.18 -23.98
CA VAL A 429 -22.58 -12.38 -24.04
C VAL A 429 -23.66 -12.28 -25.13
N GLY A 430 -24.10 -13.42 -25.66
CA GLY A 430 -25.16 -13.53 -26.67
C GLY A 430 -26.57 -13.50 -26.07
N ILE A 431 -27.58 -13.65 -26.92
CA ILE A 431 -29.00 -13.74 -26.51
C ILE A 431 -29.39 -15.21 -26.34
N CYS A 432 -30.10 -15.54 -25.27
CA CYS A 432 -30.56 -16.91 -25.04
C CYS A 432 -31.49 -17.37 -26.17
N GLY A 433 -31.24 -18.57 -26.72
CA GLY A 433 -32.10 -19.20 -27.72
C GLY A 433 -31.90 -18.71 -29.16
N THR A 434 -30.97 -17.79 -29.43
CA THR A 434 -30.66 -17.33 -30.80
C THR A 434 -29.57 -18.17 -31.48
N ASN A 435 -28.81 -18.98 -30.75
CA ASN A 435 -27.76 -19.84 -31.31
C ASN A 435 -28.25 -21.29 -31.44
N LYS A 436 -28.24 -21.83 -32.67
CA LYS A 436 -28.46 -23.27 -32.94
C LYS A 436 -27.40 -24.20 -32.31
N ASN A 437 -26.32 -23.64 -31.74
CA ASN A 437 -25.26 -24.36 -31.04
C ASN A 437 -25.46 -24.43 -29.50
N ASP A 438 -26.55 -23.87 -28.96
CA ASP A 438 -26.89 -23.97 -27.52
C ASP A 438 -27.51 -25.33 -27.14
N LEU A 439 -27.64 -26.25 -28.11
CA LEU A 439 -27.97 -27.65 -27.86
C LEU A 439 -26.72 -28.40 -27.39
N GLN A 440 -26.63 -28.57 -26.07
CA GLN A 440 -25.76 -29.54 -25.38
C GLN A 440 -24.25 -29.36 -25.61
N LEU A 441 -23.62 -28.47 -24.84
CA LEU A 441 -22.35 -28.87 -24.24
C LEU A 441 -22.69 -29.92 -23.18
N PRO A 442 -22.34 -31.21 -23.37
CA PRO A 442 -22.81 -32.23 -22.48
C PRO A 442 -22.16 -32.03 -21.10
N ILE A 443 -23.00 -32.14 -20.06
CA ILE A 443 -22.62 -32.10 -18.64
C ILE A 443 -21.47 -33.10 -18.32
N SER A 444 -21.20 -34.06 -19.20
CA SER A 444 -20.08 -35.00 -19.11
C SER A 444 -18.68 -34.37 -19.25
N LEU A 445 -18.51 -33.17 -19.79
CA LEU A 445 -17.20 -32.47 -19.74
C LEU A 445 -16.95 -31.72 -18.42
N LEU A 446 -17.99 -31.43 -17.64
CA LEU A 446 -17.88 -30.78 -16.32
C LEU A 446 -17.58 -31.75 -15.16
N LEU A 447 -17.79 -33.06 -15.36
CA LEU A 447 -17.60 -34.09 -14.34
C LEU A 447 -16.21 -34.75 -14.35
N LEU A 448 -15.38 -34.52 -15.37
CA LEU A 448 -14.06 -35.16 -15.47
C LEU A 448 -12.95 -34.56 -14.57
N HIS A 449 -13.26 -33.52 -13.78
CA HIS A 449 -12.26 -32.88 -12.91
C HIS A 449 -12.54 -32.99 -11.40
N THR A 450 -13.57 -33.73 -10.99
CA THR A 450 -13.78 -34.07 -9.57
C THR A 450 -13.18 -35.44 -9.24
N GLY A 451 -11.90 -35.46 -8.91
CA GLY A 451 -11.27 -36.50 -8.08
C GLY A 451 -10.85 -37.81 -8.78
N ARG A 452 -9.56 -38.13 -8.62
CA ARG A 452 -8.82 -39.36 -9.03
C ARG A 452 -8.49 -39.51 -10.51
N LEU A 453 -7.42 -38.85 -10.93
CA LEU A 453 -6.34 -39.39 -11.78
C LEU A 453 -5.20 -38.36 -11.86
N VAL A 454 -4.58 -38.06 -10.71
CA VAL A 454 -3.25 -37.45 -10.67
C VAL A 454 -2.31 -38.60 -10.32
N GLY A 455 -1.74 -39.19 -11.36
CA GLY A 455 -0.90 -40.37 -11.28
C GLY A 455 -1.14 -41.23 -12.50
N LEU A 456 -0.60 -40.78 -13.64
CA LEU A 456 -0.24 -41.55 -14.85
C LEU A 456 0.02 -40.66 -16.09
N ALA A 457 -0.07 -39.32 -15.98
CA ALA A 457 0.21 -38.39 -17.08
C ALA A 457 1.61 -37.73 -17.00
N ASP A 458 2.61 -38.38 -16.40
CA ASP A 458 4.01 -37.92 -16.38
C ASP A 458 4.99 -38.89 -17.09
N THR A 459 4.49 -39.90 -17.79
CA THR A 459 5.34 -40.88 -18.51
C THR A 459 5.10 -40.95 -20.03
N TYR A 460 4.42 -39.98 -20.63
CA TYR A 460 4.10 -40.02 -22.07
C TYR A 460 4.65 -38.85 -22.92
N LEU A 461 5.54 -38.03 -22.35
CA LEU A 461 6.24 -36.93 -23.06
C LEU A 461 7.76 -37.02 -22.96
N GLN A 462 8.31 -38.25 -22.98
CA GLN A 462 9.76 -38.46 -23.07
C GLN A 462 10.19 -39.65 -23.93
N SER A 463 9.38 -40.08 -24.90
CA SER A 463 9.73 -41.19 -25.79
C SER A 463 9.25 -41.00 -27.24
N THR A 464 9.67 -39.93 -27.91
CA THR A 464 9.61 -39.83 -29.38
C THR A 464 10.62 -38.81 -29.90
N PHE A 465 11.91 -39.05 -29.66
CA PHE A 465 13.00 -38.52 -30.48
C PHE A 465 14.21 -39.43 -30.35
N SER A 466 14.21 -40.53 -31.11
CA SER A 466 15.41 -41.32 -31.43
C SER A 466 15.10 -42.18 -32.66
N GLU A 467 16.03 -42.13 -33.62
CA GLU A 467 16.23 -43.06 -34.76
C GLU A 467 15.32 -43.00 -36.00
N VAL A 468 15.80 -42.27 -37.02
CA VAL A 468 16.18 -42.81 -38.35
C VAL A 468 17.39 -41.96 -38.78
N GLY A 469 18.63 -42.44 -38.80
CA GLY A 469 19.13 -43.52 -39.65
C GLY A 469 20.02 -42.89 -40.73
N GLY A 470 21.34 -42.88 -40.51
CA GLY A 470 22.31 -42.28 -41.43
C GLY A 470 22.65 -43.14 -42.64
N THR A 471 23.26 -42.52 -43.66
CA THR A 471 24.11 -43.19 -44.65
C THR A 471 25.20 -42.26 -45.18
N LYS A 472 26.44 -42.79 -45.12
CA LYS A 472 27.68 -42.53 -45.88
C LYS A 472 27.47 -41.82 -47.24
N PHE A 473 28.32 -40.93 -47.73
CA PHE A 473 29.79 -40.79 -47.74
C PHE A 473 30.17 -39.30 -47.64
#